data_AF-A0A6A5QG70-F1
#
_entry.id   AF-A0A6A5QG70-F1
#
_cell.length_a   1.000
_cell.length_b   1.000
_cell.length_c   1.000
_cell.angle_alpha   90.00
_cell.angle_beta   90.00
_cell.angle_gamma   90.00
#
_symmetry.space_group_name_H-M   'P 1'
#
loop_
_entity.id
_entity.type
_entity.pdbx_description
1 polymer ?
#
loop_
_entity_poly.entity_id
_entity_poly.type
_entity_poly.pdbx_seq_one_letter_code
_entity_poly.pdbx_strand_id
1 'polypeptide(L)'
;TKLQNMSNSYNPTHMLSASNTAPSTTRYPGATAPKSFDTYTDFATYISQRQCPTCHVPFLSRSSHIAALFQPWATLQAPLTPRVTCRSCSKATCIACLDKESSRRVSHDVQGTNVSWCCGRGRLFVVWILVCGFDARYCAARGRDRVAGLKNGATAAGGYGGGGRFGRAAQRDNGTGYEDGEVRAESVERRMDRFDALCFGALAKLLPSPEGTASFDGNPPGAVVSVLVNSKVLDKAAELLRNDSLDNASKRKDLYMALVGFLRVIGTHEATKAKAMYNDRVVWPDSVNILTLSFMGPGQNRSQAGSSLASGLRNLNAQSEIMLKQATKMRSEFSDQDGTDLLWLCRMISDLSTHLRIGSDRSLTTHGIVEVSDNQIWSTHAHAGLARNAMQSRPGRMKRLITEVTNLRTGLAEGIFVKHAESRLDLMKILIVGPKVCLSLLGTWPGPNWNQNQSTILQVLISIQAMIFCENPVHNEPGNSTIATDQDSRQLNAIVRALTAKFAICRWATNPPALWSEEVSHHFKRNGNTILQQVERWARDSQD
;
A
#
# COMPACT_ATOMS: atom_id res chain seq x y z
N THR A 1 -65.89 34.62 -3.31
CA THR A 1 -67.13 34.26 -2.60
C THR A 1 -66.81 33.21 -1.55
N LYS A 2 -67.02 33.49 -0.26
CA LYS A 2 -66.78 32.64 0.94
C LYS A 2 -65.29 32.18 1.13
N LEU A 3 -64.52 32.71 2.10
CA LEU A 3 -64.57 32.53 3.58
C LEU A 3 -64.12 31.09 3.98
N GLN A 4 -63.26 30.77 4.97
CA GLN A 4 -62.47 31.42 6.07
C GLN A 4 -61.29 30.46 6.43
N ASN A 5 -60.23 30.72 7.24
CA ASN A 5 -59.72 31.84 8.04
C ASN A 5 -58.16 31.72 8.20
N MET A 6 -57.36 32.77 8.48
CA MET A 6 -56.84 33.23 9.80
C MET A 6 -56.27 32.15 10.77
N SER A 7 -55.13 32.33 11.48
CA SER A 7 -54.08 33.37 11.51
C SER A 7 -52.99 33.03 12.55
N ASN A 8 -51.77 33.61 12.43
CA ASN A 8 -50.82 33.92 13.54
C ASN A 8 -50.17 32.71 14.29
N SER A 9 -48.98 32.80 14.93
CA SER A 9 -47.95 33.86 15.01
C SER A 9 -46.68 33.35 15.73
N TYR A 10 -45.52 33.99 15.43
CA TYR A 10 -44.36 34.20 16.31
C TYR A 10 -43.41 33.03 16.72
N ASN A 11 -42.12 33.36 16.63
CA ASN A 11 -40.92 32.76 17.27
C ASN A 11 -40.54 33.72 18.46
N PRO A 12 -39.54 33.48 19.36
CA PRO A 12 -38.47 32.46 19.37
C PRO A 12 -38.01 31.90 20.76
N THR A 13 -36.85 31.22 20.76
CA THR A 13 -35.82 31.04 21.83
C THR A 13 -35.94 30.01 22.97
N HIS A 14 -34.90 29.13 23.00
CA HIS A 14 -34.21 28.48 24.14
C HIS A 14 -34.97 27.82 25.31
N MET A 15 -34.75 26.50 25.47
CA MET A 15 -34.19 25.91 26.71
C MET A 15 -33.73 24.44 26.49
N LEU A 16 -32.84 23.95 27.36
CA LEU A 16 -32.20 22.64 27.27
C LEU A 16 -33.13 21.47 27.62
N SER A 17 -32.99 20.33 26.92
CA SER A 17 -33.16 19.01 27.55
C SER A 17 -32.34 17.95 26.83
N ALA A 18 -31.58 17.17 27.60
CA ALA A 18 -30.88 15.99 27.09
C ALA A 18 -31.88 14.82 26.98
N SER A 19 -31.82 14.05 25.90
CA SER A 19 -32.55 12.78 25.80
C SER A 19 -31.71 11.71 25.08
N ASN A 20 -31.65 10.54 25.69
CA ASN A 20 -30.87 9.40 25.21
C ASN A 20 -31.44 8.84 23.90
N THR A 21 -30.62 8.71 22.86
CA THR A 21 -30.93 7.89 21.69
C THR A 21 -30.02 6.66 21.65
N ALA A 22 -30.60 5.51 21.98
CA ALA A 22 -29.93 4.21 21.87
C ALA A 22 -29.68 3.83 20.40
N PRO A 23 -28.62 3.06 20.08
CA PRO A 23 -28.33 2.68 18.70
C PRO A 23 -29.37 1.72 18.12
N SER A 24 -29.76 1.98 16.87
CA SER A 24 -30.81 1.26 16.16
C SER A 24 -30.45 -0.22 15.91
N THR A 25 -31.45 -1.10 16.11
CA THR A 25 -31.29 -2.55 15.96
C THR A 25 -31.88 -3.05 14.63
N THR A 26 -31.04 -3.22 13.62
CA THR A 26 -31.44 -3.82 12.33
C THR A 26 -31.65 -5.33 12.46
N ARG A 27 -32.88 -5.80 12.21
CA ARG A 27 -33.18 -7.21 11.90
C ARG A 27 -33.04 -7.44 10.39
N TYR A 28 -32.51 -8.59 10.00
CA TYR A 28 -32.41 -8.98 8.58
C TYR A 28 -33.76 -9.46 8.04
N PRO A 29 -34.15 -9.10 6.79
CA PRO A 29 -35.35 -9.62 6.14
C PRO A 29 -35.16 -11.08 5.69
N GLY A 30 -36.25 -11.84 5.66
CA GLY A 30 -36.24 -13.25 5.26
C GLY A 30 -36.26 -13.44 3.74
N ALA A 31 -35.10 -13.77 3.15
CA ALA A 31 -34.99 -14.28 1.79
C ALA A 31 -35.03 -15.82 1.76
N THR A 32 -35.40 -16.41 0.63
CA THR A 32 -35.27 -17.87 0.41
C THR A 32 -33.80 -18.27 0.22
N ALA A 33 -33.42 -19.48 0.64
CA ALA A 33 -32.05 -19.97 0.50
C ALA A 33 -31.61 -20.03 -0.99
N PRO A 34 -30.39 -19.58 -1.34
CA PRO A 34 -29.94 -19.53 -2.73
C PRO A 34 -29.62 -20.93 -3.28
N LYS A 35 -29.81 -21.09 -4.60
CA LYS A 35 -29.59 -22.36 -5.32
C LYS A 35 -28.10 -22.63 -5.65
N SER A 36 -27.26 -21.61 -5.64
CA SER A 36 -25.81 -21.70 -5.86
C SER A 36 -25.05 -20.87 -4.81
N PHE A 37 -23.73 -21.02 -4.76
CA PHE A 37 -22.83 -20.34 -3.82
C PHE A 37 -21.79 -19.53 -4.62
N ASP A 38 -22.27 -18.61 -5.46
CA ASP A 38 -21.43 -17.92 -6.44
C ASP A 38 -20.90 -16.57 -5.94
N THR A 39 -21.61 -15.94 -5.00
CA THR A 39 -21.25 -14.64 -4.42
C THR A 39 -21.11 -14.67 -2.90
N TYR A 40 -20.44 -13.65 -2.34
CA TYR A 40 -20.43 -13.42 -0.90
C TYR A 40 -21.85 -13.23 -0.32
N THR A 41 -22.78 -12.67 -1.09
CA THR A 41 -24.17 -12.42 -0.68
C THR A 41 -24.98 -13.71 -0.58
N ASP A 42 -24.82 -14.63 -1.53
CA ASP A 42 -25.47 -15.95 -1.47
C ASP A 42 -25.03 -16.70 -0.21
N PHE A 43 -23.73 -16.71 0.05
CA PHE A 43 -23.17 -17.39 1.20
C PHE A 43 -23.60 -16.76 2.53
N ALA A 44 -23.59 -15.43 2.63
CA ALA A 44 -24.06 -14.71 3.81
C ALA A 44 -25.57 -14.91 4.07
N THR A 45 -26.38 -14.99 3.01
CA THR A 45 -27.81 -15.29 3.05
C THR A 45 -28.07 -16.71 3.56
N TYR A 46 -27.34 -17.70 3.06
CA TYR A 46 -27.39 -19.08 3.58
C TYR A 46 -26.99 -19.16 5.06
N ILE A 47 -25.95 -18.42 5.46
CA ILE A 47 -25.40 -18.45 6.82
C ILE A 47 -26.29 -17.75 7.85
N SER A 48 -26.96 -16.64 7.50
CA SER A 48 -27.87 -15.93 8.42
C SER A 48 -29.14 -16.74 8.74
N GLN A 49 -29.55 -17.64 7.83
CA GLN A 49 -30.69 -18.54 8.00
C GLN A 49 -30.38 -19.76 8.90
N ARG A 50 -29.13 -19.98 9.31
CA ARG A 50 -28.75 -21.18 10.09
C ARG A 50 -29.22 -21.05 11.56
N GLN A 51 -30.01 -22.03 11.97
CA GLN A 51 -30.60 -22.15 13.30
C GLN A 51 -30.05 -23.36 14.05
N CYS A 52 -30.11 -23.33 15.38
CA CYS A 52 -29.74 -24.45 16.22
C CYS A 52 -30.65 -25.68 15.96
N PRO A 53 -30.10 -26.88 15.68
CA PRO A 53 -30.88 -28.10 15.40
C PRO A 53 -31.48 -28.75 16.67
N THR A 54 -31.73 -27.96 17.72
CA THR A 54 -32.25 -28.45 19.01
C THR A 54 -33.22 -27.44 19.64
N CYS A 55 -32.96 -26.13 19.54
CA CYS A 55 -33.91 -25.10 20.01
C CYS A 55 -34.31 -24.06 18.95
N HIS A 56 -33.93 -24.25 17.69
CA HIS A 56 -34.26 -23.39 16.54
C HIS A 56 -33.83 -21.91 16.64
N VAL A 57 -33.12 -21.52 17.71
CA VAL A 57 -32.55 -20.17 17.84
C VAL A 57 -31.51 -19.91 16.74
N PRO A 58 -31.63 -18.79 15.98
CA PRO A 58 -30.65 -18.41 14.96
C PRO A 58 -29.25 -18.24 15.53
N PHE A 59 -28.24 -18.80 14.87
CA PHE A 59 -26.85 -18.63 15.30
C PHE A 59 -26.39 -17.17 15.15
N LEU A 60 -26.63 -16.58 13.98
CA LEU A 60 -26.16 -15.24 13.60
C LEU A 60 -27.33 -14.29 13.34
N SER A 61 -27.76 -13.58 14.38
CA SER A 61 -28.90 -12.64 14.35
C SER A 61 -28.51 -11.15 14.29
N ARG A 62 -27.20 -10.84 14.34
CA ARG A 62 -26.59 -9.49 14.31
C ARG A 62 -25.14 -9.62 13.84
N SER A 63 -24.60 -8.57 13.22
CA SER A 63 -23.20 -8.47 12.77
C SER A 63 -22.18 -8.63 13.89
N SER A 64 -22.50 -8.17 15.11
CA SER A 64 -21.61 -8.28 16.29
C SER A 64 -21.24 -9.71 16.66
N HIS A 65 -22.07 -10.71 16.33
CA HIS A 65 -21.73 -12.12 16.57
C HIS A 65 -20.60 -12.61 15.65
N ILE A 66 -20.48 -12.07 14.44
CA ILE A 66 -19.42 -12.43 13.49
C ILE A 66 -18.08 -11.89 13.98
N ALA A 67 -18.06 -10.66 14.50
CA ALA A 67 -16.89 -10.11 15.19
C ALA A 67 -16.49 -10.98 16.39
N ALA A 68 -17.45 -11.41 17.22
CA ALA A 68 -17.19 -12.26 18.39
C ALA A 68 -16.62 -13.65 18.03
N LEU A 69 -16.92 -14.20 16.84
CA LEU A 69 -16.32 -15.45 16.36
C LEU A 69 -14.87 -15.26 15.89
N PHE A 70 -14.49 -14.05 15.47
CA PHE A 70 -13.13 -13.74 14.99
C PHE A 70 -12.17 -13.32 16.10
N GLN A 71 -12.62 -12.51 17.08
CA GLN A 71 -11.72 -11.91 18.08
C GLN A 71 -10.85 -12.93 18.83
N PRO A 72 -11.36 -14.06 19.35
CA PRO A 72 -10.54 -15.04 20.08
C PRO A 72 -9.41 -15.64 19.23
N TRP A 73 -9.58 -15.76 17.92
CA TRP A 73 -8.52 -16.22 17.04
C TRP A 73 -7.51 -15.10 16.73
N ALA A 74 -8.00 -13.88 16.50
CA ALA A 74 -7.17 -12.70 16.27
C ALA A 74 -6.32 -12.29 17.48
N THR A 75 -6.61 -12.80 18.67
CA THR A 75 -5.85 -12.65 19.92
C THR A 75 -5.08 -13.92 20.33
N LEU A 76 -5.03 -14.96 19.49
CA LEU A 76 -4.39 -16.25 19.74
C LEU A 76 -4.95 -17.03 20.95
N GLN A 77 -6.19 -16.75 21.36
CA GLN A 77 -6.87 -17.38 22.50
C GLN A 77 -7.67 -18.63 22.13
N ALA A 78 -8.10 -18.78 20.87
CA ALA A 78 -8.87 -19.94 20.41
C ALA A 78 -8.70 -20.21 18.90
N PRO A 79 -8.91 -21.45 18.44
CA PRO A 79 -8.84 -21.80 17.02
C PRO A 79 -10.02 -21.24 16.21
N LEU A 80 -9.79 -20.89 14.94
CA LEU A 80 -10.86 -20.52 14.01
C LEU A 80 -11.51 -21.78 13.44
N THR A 81 -12.83 -21.89 13.58
CA THR A 81 -13.58 -23.11 13.28
C THR A 81 -15.02 -22.78 12.86
N PRO A 82 -15.68 -23.60 12.00
CA PRO A 82 -17.09 -23.40 11.69
C PRO A 82 -18.02 -23.88 12.81
N ARG A 83 -17.48 -24.38 13.93
CA ARG A 83 -18.26 -24.84 15.08
C ARG A 83 -18.70 -23.65 15.93
N VAL A 84 -20.00 -23.44 16.01
CA VAL A 84 -20.65 -22.35 16.77
C VAL A 84 -21.45 -22.92 17.93
N THR A 85 -21.39 -22.25 19.09
CA THR A 85 -22.14 -22.61 20.30
C THR A 85 -23.50 -21.90 20.30
N CYS A 86 -24.58 -22.66 20.47
CA CYS A 86 -25.92 -22.07 20.61
C CYS A 86 -26.02 -21.27 21.92
N ARG A 87 -26.51 -20.03 21.84
CA ARG A 87 -26.66 -19.12 22.99
C ARG A 87 -27.86 -19.42 23.90
N SER A 88 -28.73 -20.35 23.51
CA SER A 88 -29.93 -20.73 24.28
C SER A 88 -29.78 -22.11 24.93
N CYS A 89 -29.27 -23.12 24.21
CA CYS A 89 -29.13 -24.49 24.73
C CYS A 89 -27.67 -24.96 24.87
N SER A 90 -26.69 -24.07 24.72
CA SER A 90 -25.23 -24.34 24.81
C SER A 90 -24.67 -25.42 23.87
N LYS A 91 -25.50 -26.02 23.01
CA LYS A 91 -25.08 -27.06 22.08
C LYS A 91 -24.21 -26.46 20.96
N ALA A 92 -23.00 -26.98 20.81
CA ALA A 92 -22.09 -26.57 19.76
C ALA A 92 -22.12 -27.53 18.56
N THR A 93 -22.20 -26.99 17.35
CA THR A 93 -22.24 -27.74 16.08
C THR A 93 -21.63 -26.91 14.94
N CYS A 94 -21.28 -27.54 13.83
CA CYS A 94 -20.83 -26.83 12.64
C CYS A 94 -21.99 -26.04 12.03
N ILE A 95 -21.86 -24.71 11.90
CA ILE A 95 -22.92 -23.85 11.32
C ILE A 95 -23.32 -24.29 9.89
N ALA A 96 -22.36 -24.88 9.17
CA ALA A 96 -22.53 -25.28 7.78
C ALA A 96 -23.25 -26.65 7.64
N CYS A 97 -22.73 -27.74 8.22
CA CYS A 97 -23.37 -29.07 8.08
C CYS A 97 -24.37 -29.43 9.19
N LEU A 98 -24.34 -28.75 10.35
CA LEU A 98 -25.14 -29.05 11.55
C LEU A 98 -24.95 -30.45 12.15
N ASP A 99 -23.92 -31.18 11.73
CA ASP A 99 -23.69 -32.59 12.09
C ASP A 99 -23.54 -32.84 13.60
N LYS A 100 -23.92 -34.07 13.98
CA LYS A 100 -23.94 -34.56 15.37
C LYS A 100 -22.70 -35.39 15.76
N GLU A 101 -22.14 -36.18 14.85
CA GLU A 101 -20.93 -36.98 15.12
C GLU A 101 -19.82 -36.76 14.08
N SER A 102 -18.59 -36.78 14.60
CA SER A 102 -17.27 -36.83 13.95
C SER A 102 -17.19 -37.26 12.47
N SER A 103 -17.31 -36.32 11.53
CA SER A 103 -16.57 -36.39 10.27
C SER A 103 -15.13 -35.89 10.46
N ARG A 104 -14.16 -36.53 9.80
CA ARG A 104 -12.71 -36.31 9.96
C ARG A 104 -12.36 -34.81 9.86
N ARG A 105 -12.02 -34.19 10.99
CA ARG A 105 -11.68 -32.77 11.06
C ARG A 105 -10.29 -32.52 10.47
N VAL A 106 -10.19 -31.58 9.54
CA VAL A 106 -8.91 -31.03 9.11
C VAL A 106 -8.57 -29.87 10.04
N SER A 107 -7.31 -29.82 10.51
CA SER A 107 -6.77 -28.73 11.32
C SER A 107 -5.35 -28.43 10.83
N HIS A 108 -5.02 -27.16 10.71
CA HIS A 108 -3.67 -26.70 10.42
C HIS A 108 -3.25 -25.66 11.45
N ASP A 109 -2.05 -25.82 11.99
CA ASP A 109 -1.40 -24.75 12.75
C ASP A 109 -0.98 -23.61 11.80
N VAL A 110 -1.18 -22.40 12.28
CA VAL A 110 -0.77 -21.15 11.66
C VAL A 110 -0.20 -20.28 12.77
N GLN A 111 1.13 -20.31 12.94
CA GLN A 111 1.86 -19.48 13.90
C GLN A 111 1.34 -19.62 15.35
N GLY A 112 1.05 -20.86 15.79
CA GLY A 112 0.62 -21.14 17.16
C GLY A 112 -0.89 -21.00 17.43
N THR A 113 -1.70 -20.78 16.40
CA THR A 113 -3.17 -20.95 16.48
C THR A 113 -3.66 -21.81 15.33
N ASN A 114 -4.75 -22.53 15.53
CA ASN A 114 -5.27 -23.48 14.55
C ASN A 114 -6.42 -22.90 13.72
N VAL A 115 -6.44 -23.21 12.43
CA VAL A 115 -7.64 -23.10 11.57
C VAL A 115 -8.15 -24.50 11.25
N SER A 116 -9.46 -24.73 11.36
CA SER A 116 -10.04 -26.07 11.24
C SER A 116 -11.41 -26.11 10.55
N TRP A 117 -11.71 -27.22 9.87
CA TRP A 117 -13.02 -27.46 9.23
C TRP A 117 -13.37 -28.96 9.15
N CYS A 118 -14.64 -29.27 8.91
CA CYS A 118 -15.16 -30.63 8.72
C CYS A 118 -15.91 -30.85 7.39
N CYS A 119 -16.20 -29.78 6.64
CA CYS A 119 -16.86 -29.86 5.34
C CYS A 119 -16.54 -28.62 4.48
N GLY A 120 -16.74 -28.69 3.16
CA GLY A 120 -16.42 -27.58 2.24
C GLY A 120 -17.15 -26.27 2.54
N ARG A 121 -18.45 -26.32 2.88
CA ARG A 121 -19.20 -25.13 3.33
C ARG A 121 -18.69 -24.58 4.67
N GLY A 122 -18.14 -25.44 5.53
CA GLY A 122 -17.46 -25.03 6.76
C GLY A 122 -16.11 -24.35 6.50
N ARG A 123 -15.34 -24.83 5.52
CA ARG A 123 -14.10 -24.18 5.04
C ARG A 123 -14.39 -22.79 4.47
N LEU A 124 -15.41 -22.65 3.62
CA LEU A 124 -15.89 -21.34 3.13
C LEU A 124 -16.32 -20.40 4.26
N PHE A 125 -17.01 -20.91 5.29
CA PHE A 125 -17.37 -20.10 6.47
C PHE A 125 -16.14 -19.53 7.20
N VAL A 126 -15.09 -20.35 7.38
CA VAL A 126 -13.85 -19.91 8.01
C VAL A 126 -13.12 -18.88 7.14
N VAL A 127 -13.05 -19.06 5.82
CA VAL A 127 -12.53 -18.05 4.87
C VAL A 127 -13.29 -16.73 5.01
N TRP A 128 -14.62 -16.77 5.00
CA TRP A 128 -15.47 -15.58 5.06
C TRP A 128 -15.35 -14.85 6.41
N ILE A 129 -15.28 -15.56 7.55
CA ILE A 129 -15.03 -14.92 8.86
C ILE A 129 -13.64 -14.30 8.93
N LEU A 130 -12.61 -15.03 8.49
CA LEU A 130 -11.23 -14.55 8.49
C LEU A 130 -11.10 -13.24 7.69
N VAL A 131 -11.70 -13.20 6.51
CA VAL A 131 -11.74 -12.03 5.64
C VAL A 131 -12.57 -10.88 6.24
N CYS A 132 -13.77 -11.15 6.78
CA CYS A 132 -14.57 -10.14 7.47
C CYS A 132 -13.79 -9.49 8.64
N GLY A 133 -13.07 -10.31 9.42
CA GLY A 133 -12.27 -9.88 10.56
C GLY A 133 -11.03 -9.08 10.16
N PHE A 134 -10.35 -9.50 9.10
CA PHE A 134 -9.24 -8.78 8.49
C PHE A 134 -9.68 -7.40 8.00
N ASP A 135 -10.69 -7.35 7.12
CA ASP A 135 -11.17 -6.11 6.52
C ASP A 135 -11.60 -5.11 7.60
N ALA A 136 -12.31 -5.57 8.65
CA ALA A 136 -12.74 -4.71 9.75
C ALA A 136 -11.55 -4.07 10.49
N ARG A 137 -10.46 -4.81 10.74
CA ARG A 137 -9.23 -4.27 11.34
C ARG A 137 -8.49 -3.34 10.39
N TYR A 138 -8.40 -3.68 9.10
CA TYR A 138 -7.79 -2.84 8.08
C TYR A 138 -8.50 -1.47 7.98
N CYS A 139 -9.83 -1.48 7.83
CA CYS A 139 -10.65 -0.26 7.77
C CYS A 139 -10.53 0.57 9.07
N ALA A 140 -10.48 -0.08 10.24
CA ALA A 140 -10.29 0.61 11.52
C ALA A 140 -8.88 1.17 11.74
N ALA A 141 -7.85 0.61 11.09
CA ALA A 141 -6.52 1.21 11.05
C ALA A 141 -6.53 2.48 10.16
N ARG A 142 -6.95 2.34 8.89
CA ARG A 142 -7.09 3.45 7.94
C ARG A 142 -7.94 4.60 8.48
N GLY A 143 -9.06 4.29 9.16
CA GLY A 143 -9.91 5.29 9.81
C GLY A 143 -9.21 6.07 10.92
N ARG A 144 -8.39 5.39 11.75
CA ARG A 144 -7.58 6.06 12.80
C ARG A 144 -6.48 6.93 12.18
N ASP A 145 -5.82 6.47 11.13
CA ASP A 145 -4.79 7.24 10.43
C ASP A 145 -5.38 8.51 9.81
N ARG A 146 -6.57 8.43 9.21
CA ARG A 146 -7.31 9.59 8.69
C ARG A 146 -7.72 10.57 9.80
N VAL A 147 -8.22 10.08 10.94
CA VAL A 147 -8.57 10.94 12.09
C VAL A 147 -7.33 11.56 12.73
N ALA A 148 -6.21 10.84 12.81
CA ALA A 148 -4.93 11.39 13.25
C ALA A 148 -4.42 12.47 12.28
N GLY A 149 -4.50 12.21 10.97
CA GLY A 149 -4.19 13.20 9.93
C GLY A 149 -5.06 14.46 10.01
N LEU A 150 -6.36 14.31 10.28
CA LEU A 150 -7.28 15.44 10.46
C LEU A 150 -7.05 16.20 11.79
N LYS A 151 -6.71 15.50 12.88
CA LYS A 151 -6.34 16.15 14.15
C LYS A 151 -5.04 16.94 14.02
N ASN A 152 -4.03 16.34 13.39
CA ASN A 152 -2.78 17.02 13.06
C ASN A 152 -3.06 18.20 12.11
N GLY A 153 -3.96 18.04 11.13
CA GLY A 153 -4.41 19.08 10.20
C GLY A 153 -5.26 20.21 10.81
N ALA A 154 -5.91 19.97 11.96
CA ALA A 154 -6.60 21.01 12.73
C ALA A 154 -5.63 21.82 13.61
N THR A 155 -4.42 21.29 13.85
CA THR A 155 -3.31 21.97 14.55
C THR A 155 -2.17 22.37 13.62
N ALA A 156 -2.29 22.13 12.31
CA ALA A 156 -1.25 22.40 11.32
C ALA A 156 -1.87 22.55 9.91
N ALA A 157 -1.67 23.62 9.14
CA ALA A 157 -0.63 24.64 9.25
C ALA A 157 0.79 24.05 9.40
N GLY A 158 1.10 22.97 8.66
CA GLY A 158 2.45 22.46 8.47
C GLY A 158 2.65 20.94 8.55
N GLY A 159 3.42 20.39 7.60
CA GLY A 159 4.15 19.14 7.80
C GLY A 159 3.53 17.85 7.25
N TYR A 160 3.93 17.48 6.03
CA TYR A 160 3.96 16.06 5.64
C TYR A 160 5.16 15.38 6.31
N GLY A 161 4.94 14.26 7.00
CA GLY A 161 6.03 13.46 7.58
C GLY A 161 5.63 12.71 8.84
N GLY A 162 5.22 11.45 8.69
CA GLY A 162 4.94 10.56 9.82
C GLY A 162 6.21 10.20 10.60
N GLY A 163 6.47 10.91 11.69
CA GLY A 163 7.56 10.63 12.62
C GLY A 163 7.21 11.13 14.01
N GLY A 164 6.71 10.24 14.88
CA GLY A 164 6.17 10.62 16.19
C GLY A 164 7.23 11.20 17.12
N ARG A 165 7.17 12.52 17.37
CA ARG A 165 7.88 13.15 18.49
C ARG A 165 7.08 12.96 19.78
N PHE A 166 7.53 12.07 20.65
CA PHE A 166 7.14 12.11 22.05
C PHE A 166 7.78 13.33 22.72
N GLY A 167 6.96 14.23 23.25
CA GLY A 167 7.42 15.37 24.03
C GLY A 167 8.01 14.92 25.37
N ARG A 168 9.18 15.46 25.72
CA ARG A 168 9.75 15.32 27.06
C ARG A 168 8.86 16.06 28.07
N ALA A 169 8.23 15.34 28.98
CA ALA A 169 7.90 15.87 30.30
C ALA A 169 9.06 15.50 31.23
N ALA A 170 9.95 16.46 31.51
CA ALA A 170 11.01 16.27 32.49
C ALA A 170 10.42 16.49 33.89
N GLN A 171 10.17 15.40 34.61
CA GLN A 171 9.97 15.45 36.06
C GLN A 171 11.18 14.75 36.69
N ARG A 172 11.87 15.48 37.57
CA ARG A 172 13.04 14.97 38.28
C ARG A 172 12.60 13.88 39.23
N ASP A 173 13.28 12.74 39.20
CA ASP A 173 13.53 12.00 40.44
C ASP A 173 14.90 11.31 40.40
N ASN A 174 15.53 11.18 41.56
CA ASN A 174 16.86 10.58 41.73
C ASN A 174 16.71 9.10 42.08
N GLY A 175 17.38 8.20 41.37
CA GLY A 175 17.36 6.78 41.75
C GLY A 175 18.12 5.86 40.81
N THR A 176 19.29 5.44 41.27
CA THR A 176 20.12 4.34 40.76
C THR A 176 19.33 3.10 40.31
N GLY A 177 19.65 2.56 39.13
CA GLY A 177 19.11 1.28 38.65
C GLY A 177 19.39 1.05 37.17
N TYR A 178 20.59 0.59 36.84
CA TYR A 178 20.84 -0.05 35.54
C TYR A 178 20.34 -1.50 35.59
N GLU A 179 20.02 -2.03 34.40
CA GLU A 179 19.56 -3.41 34.12
C GLU A 179 18.04 -3.68 34.26
N ASP A 180 17.59 -4.57 33.36
CA ASP A 180 16.28 -5.25 33.28
C ASP A 180 15.00 -4.45 32.93
N GLY A 181 15.11 -3.51 31.98
CA GLY A 181 13.96 -2.83 31.35
C GLY A 181 13.61 -3.29 29.93
N GLU A 182 14.22 -4.38 29.42
CA GLU A 182 14.18 -4.73 27.99
C GLU A 182 13.15 -5.80 27.58
N VAL A 183 12.17 -6.11 28.43
CA VAL A 183 10.90 -6.71 27.96
C VAL A 183 10.03 -5.62 27.31
N ARG A 184 10.58 -5.04 26.22
CA ARG A 184 10.12 -3.81 25.58
C ARG A 184 8.69 -3.91 25.03
N ALA A 185 7.88 -2.90 25.32
CA ALA A 185 6.56 -2.71 24.73
C ALA A 185 6.63 -2.76 23.19
N GLU A 186 5.86 -3.66 22.58
CA GLU A 186 5.95 -3.93 21.16
C GLU A 186 5.33 -2.80 20.30
N SER A 187 6.07 -2.40 19.26
CA SER A 187 5.59 -1.45 18.24
C SER A 187 4.21 -1.85 17.71
N VAL A 188 3.36 -0.86 17.46
CA VAL A 188 2.05 -1.04 16.81
C VAL A 188 2.20 -1.68 15.43
N GLU A 189 3.26 -1.31 14.70
CA GLU A 189 3.61 -1.83 13.38
C GLU A 189 3.88 -3.34 13.42
N ARG A 190 4.76 -3.81 14.32
CA ARG A 190 5.05 -5.25 14.49
C ARG A 190 3.80 -6.06 14.87
N ARG A 191 2.92 -5.48 15.70
CA ARG A 191 1.62 -6.10 16.05
C ARG A 191 0.64 -6.17 14.88
N MET A 192 0.72 -5.23 13.94
CA MET A 192 -0.04 -5.29 12.69
C MET A 192 0.59 -6.31 11.74
N ASP A 193 1.90 -6.29 11.55
CA ASP A 193 2.63 -7.22 10.68
C ASP A 193 2.40 -8.69 11.07
N ARG A 194 2.48 -9.04 12.36
CA ARG A 194 2.16 -10.41 12.79
C ARG A 194 0.70 -10.80 12.55
N PHE A 195 -0.24 -9.86 12.71
CA PHE A 195 -1.65 -10.12 12.42
C PHE A 195 -1.89 -10.32 10.92
N ASP A 196 -1.26 -9.50 10.09
CA ASP A 196 -1.32 -9.61 8.63
C ASP A 196 -0.68 -10.92 8.16
N ALA A 197 0.48 -11.29 8.71
CA ALA A 197 1.17 -12.55 8.45
C ALA A 197 0.34 -13.77 8.86
N LEU A 198 -0.28 -13.72 10.04
CA LEU A 198 -1.19 -14.76 10.52
C LEU A 198 -2.39 -14.92 9.56
N CYS A 199 -2.97 -13.82 9.08
CA CYS A 199 -4.09 -13.86 8.15
C CYS A 199 -3.70 -14.41 6.76
N PHE A 200 -2.56 -13.97 6.21
CA PHE A 200 -2.04 -14.53 4.94
C PHE A 200 -1.71 -16.02 5.07
N GLY A 201 -1.05 -16.43 6.15
CA GLY A 201 -0.74 -17.84 6.43
C GLY A 201 -2.00 -18.71 6.57
N ALA A 202 -3.03 -18.19 7.26
CA ALA A 202 -4.30 -18.89 7.40
C ALA A 202 -5.05 -19.00 6.07
N LEU A 203 -5.09 -17.93 5.27
CA LEU A 203 -5.68 -17.97 3.93
C LEU A 203 -4.93 -18.96 3.01
N ALA A 204 -3.60 -19.01 3.07
CA ALA A 204 -2.82 -19.99 2.31
C ALA A 204 -3.13 -21.47 2.68
N LYS A 205 -3.70 -21.74 3.87
CA LYS A 205 -4.21 -23.08 4.23
C LYS A 205 -5.70 -23.29 3.92
N LEU A 206 -6.49 -22.22 3.94
CA LEU A 206 -7.95 -22.27 3.80
C LEU A 206 -8.45 -22.16 2.36
N LEU A 207 -7.71 -21.49 1.48
CA LEU A 207 -8.05 -21.32 0.07
C LEU A 207 -7.82 -22.62 -0.71
N PRO A 208 -8.51 -22.82 -1.85
CA PRO A 208 -8.37 -24.04 -2.65
C PRO A 208 -6.94 -24.16 -3.20
N SER A 209 -6.34 -25.35 -3.06
CA SER A 209 -4.97 -25.63 -3.52
C SER A 209 -4.99 -26.62 -4.69
N PRO A 210 -4.18 -26.46 -5.75
CA PRO A 210 -4.02 -27.47 -6.80
C PRO A 210 -3.54 -28.84 -6.28
N GLU A 211 -2.87 -28.85 -5.12
CA GLU A 211 -2.38 -30.06 -4.44
C GLU A 211 -3.44 -30.68 -3.50
N GLY A 212 -4.59 -30.02 -3.33
CA GLY A 212 -5.65 -30.43 -2.41
C GLY A 212 -6.53 -31.54 -2.98
N THR A 213 -6.82 -32.56 -2.17
CA THR A 213 -7.60 -33.73 -2.58
C THR A 213 -9.10 -33.63 -2.28
N ALA A 214 -9.57 -32.55 -1.66
CA ALA A 214 -10.99 -32.38 -1.37
C ALA A 214 -11.75 -31.81 -2.58
N SER A 215 -13.05 -32.13 -2.70
CA SER A 215 -13.93 -31.52 -3.71
C SER A 215 -13.93 -29.98 -3.68
N PHE A 216 -13.66 -29.37 -2.52
CA PHE A 216 -13.51 -27.91 -2.39
C PHE A 216 -12.27 -27.36 -3.12
N ASP A 217 -11.21 -28.15 -3.24
CA ASP A 217 -9.98 -27.76 -3.92
C ASP A 217 -10.12 -27.92 -5.43
N GLY A 218 -10.73 -29.02 -5.91
CA GLY A 218 -10.98 -29.22 -7.35
C GLY A 218 -12.10 -28.36 -7.93
N ASN A 219 -13.16 -28.06 -7.16
CA ASN A 219 -14.29 -27.24 -7.58
C ASN A 219 -14.77 -26.31 -6.44
N PRO A 220 -14.02 -25.24 -6.12
CA PRO A 220 -14.40 -24.30 -5.07
C PRO A 220 -15.67 -23.53 -5.45
N PRO A 221 -16.58 -23.24 -4.48
CA PRO A 221 -17.71 -22.35 -4.72
C PRO A 221 -17.26 -20.97 -5.20
N GLY A 222 -17.98 -20.36 -6.15
CA GLY A 222 -17.66 -19.03 -6.68
C GLY A 222 -17.55 -17.95 -5.59
N ALA A 223 -18.27 -18.13 -4.48
CA ALA A 223 -18.20 -17.30 -3.28
C ALA A 223 -16.77 -17.17 -2.71
N VAL A 224 -15.90 -18.18 -2.85
CA VAL A 224 -14.48 -18.08 -2.46
C VAL A 224 -13.79 -16.93 -3.19
N VAL A 225 -13.98 -16.88 -4.51
CA VAL A 225 -13.37 -15.86 -5.37
C VAL A 225 -14.07 -14.51 -5.18
N SER A 226 -15.40 -14.51 -5.04
CA SER A 226 -16.19 -13.31 -4.76
C SER A 226 -15.77 -12.61 -3.46
N VAL A 227 -15.53 -13.39 -2.39
CA VAL A 227 -15.02 -12.90 -1.09
C VAL A 227 -13.59 -12.36 -1.23
N LEU A 228 -12.70 -13.07 -1.92
CA LEU A 228 -11.31 -12.61 -2.12
C LEU A 228 -11.24 -11.29 -2.90
N VAL A 229 -11.89 -11.23 -4.07
CA VAL A 229 -11.75 -10.11 -5.03
C VAL A 229 -12.28 -8.78 -4.47
N ASN A 230 -13.21 -8.83 -3.51
CA ASN A 230 -13.81 -7.65 -2.89
C ASN A 230 -13.24 -7.32 -1.49
N SER A 231 -12.19 -8.02 -1.06
CA SER A 231 -11.59 -7.88 0.27
C SER A 231 -10.36 -6.98 0.30
N LYS A 232 -10.18 -6.31 1.44
CA LYS A 232 -8.99 -5.53 1.80
C LYS A 232 -7.72 -6.37 1.92
N VAL A 233 -7.81 -7.70 2.01
CA VAL A 233 -6.65 -8.59 1.98
C VAL A 233 -5.82 -8.37 0.71
N LEU A 234 -6.48 -8.24 -0.45
CA LEU A 234 -5.76 -8.01 -1.71
C LEU A 234 -5.21 -6.57 -1.79
N ASP A 235 -5.88 -5.60 -1.18
CA ASP A 235 -5.36 -4.23 -1.06
C ASP A 235 -4.10 -4.17 -0.19
N LYS A 236 -4.09 -4.85 0.97
CA LYS A 236 -2.91 -4.96 1.83
C LYS A 236 -1.77 -5.72 1.13
N ALA A 237 -2.06 -6.81 0.42
CA ALA A 237 -1.07 -7.52 -0.37
C ALA A 237 -0.40 -6.59 -1.41
N ALA A 238 -1.18 -5.72 -2.04
CA ALA A 238 -0.68 -4.75 -3.01
C ALA A 238 0.13 -3.61 -2.38
N GLU A 239 -0.24 -3.15 -1.19
CA GLU A 239 0.55 -2.17 -0.43
C GLU A 239 1.96 -2.69 -0.15
N LEU A 240 2.06 -3.93 0.31
CA LEU A 240 3.35 -4.59 0.60
C LEU A 240 4.17 -4.80 -0.69
N LEU A 241 3.54 -5.19 -1.79
CA LEU A 241 4.22 -5.33 -3.09
C LEU A 241 4.63 -3.99 -3.73
N ARG A 242 4.04 -2.85 -3.31
CA ARG A 242 4.28 -1.52 -3.89
C ARG A 242 5.22 -0.65 -3.07
N ASN A 243 5.04 -0.61 -1.75
CA ASN A 243 5.51 0.51 -0.92
C ASN A 243 6.78 0.21 -0.13
N ASP A 244 7.17 -1.05 0.01
CA ASP A 244 8.37 -1.45 0.75
C ASP A 244 9.54 -1.65 -0.20
N SER A 245 10.65 -0.98 0.10
CA SER A 245 11.96 -1.34 -0.46
C SER A 245 12.33 -2.76 0.00
N LEU A 246 13.18 -3.46 -0.77
CA LEU A 246 13.65 -4.79 -0.38
C LEU A 246 14.30 -4.82 1.03
N ASP A 247 14.91 -3.70 1.45
CA ASP A 247 15.52 -3.51 2.77
C ASP A 247 14.47 -3.37 3.91
N ASN A 248 13.32 -2.75 3.65
CA ASN A 248 12.19 -2.77 4.59
C ASN A 248 11.51 -4.14 4.63
N ALA A 249 11.39 -4.79 3.46
CA ALA A 249 10.77 -6.09 3.33
C ALA A 249 11.60 -7.20 4.01
N SER A 250 12.94 -7.14 3.93
CA SER A 250 13.82 -8.11 4.63
C SER A 250 13.73 -8.00 6.15
N LYS A 251 13.60 -6.77 6.69
CA LYS A 251 13.34 -6.52 8.12
C LYS A 251 11.96 -7.03 8.59
N ARG A 252 11.05 -7.28 7.65
CA ARG A 252 9.68 -7.78 7.88
C ARG A 252 9.48 -9.18 7.30
N LYS A 253 10.55 -10.00 7.30
CA LYS A 253 10.62 -11.31 6.62
C LYS A 253 9.45 -12.26 6.87
N ASP A 254 8.92 -12.34 8.09
CA ASP A 254 7.82 -13.26 8.42
C ASP A 254 6.49 -12.86 7.75
N LEU A 255 6.27 -11.55 7.57
CA LEU A 255 5.15 -11.02 6.82
C LEU A 255 5.30 -11.30 5.32
N TYR A 256 6.51 -11.09 4.78
CA TYR A 256 6.79 -11.35 3.36
C TYR A 256 6.76 -12.85 3.01
N MET A 257 7.23 -13.72 3.92
CA MET A 257 7.03 -15.17 3.87
C MET A 257 5.55 -15.53 3.70
N ALA A 258 4.70 -15.02 4.61
CA ALA A 258 3.28 -15.31 4.60
C ALA A 258 2.58 -14.75 3.35
N LEU A 259 2.95 -13.53 2.93
CA LEU A 259 2.49 -12.90 1.70
C LEU A 259 2.86 -13.75 0.46
N VAL A 260 4.12 -14.18 0.32
CA VAL A 260 4.57 -15.02 -0.81
C VAL A 260 3.85 -16.37 -0.82
N GLY A 261 3.61 -16.98 0.35
CA GLY A 261 2.80 -18.19 0.47
C GLY A 261 1.35 -17.99 0.01
N PHE A 262 0.72 -16.88 0.43
CA PHE A 262 -0.62 -16.50 0.00
C PHE A 262 -0.70 -16.21 -1.51
N LEU A 263 0.22 -15.43 -2.05
CA LEU A 263 0.34 -15.11 -3.48
C LEU A 263 0.54 -16.37 -4.33
N ARG A 264 1.33 -17.34 -3.85
CA ARG A 264 1.49 -18.65 -4.51
C ARG A 264 0.14 -19.35 -4.64
N VAL A 265 -0.61 -19.50 -3.55
CA VAL A 265 -1.90 -20.22 -3.56
C VAL A 265 -2.92 -19.54 -4.48
N ILE A 266 -3.08 -18.22 -4.40
CA ILE A 266 -4.06 -17.54 -5.27
C ILE A 266 -3.61 -17.51 -6.75
N GLY A 267 -2.31 -17.53 -7.02
CA GLY A 267 -1.73 -17.45 -8.36
C GLY A 267 -1.61 -18.79 -9.09
N THR A 268 -1.62 -19.92 -8.39
CA THR A 268 -1.56 -21.27 -8.98
C THR A 268 -2.94 -21.88 -9.22
N HIS A 269 -3.93 -21.58 -8.37
CA HIS A 269 -5.25 -22.19 -8.48
C HIS A 269 -6.12 -21.54 -9.57
N GLU A 270 -6.62 -22.34 -10.52
CA GLU A 270 -7.34 -21.86 -11.71
C GLU A 270 -8.58 -21.00 -11.40
N ALA A 271 -9.30 -21.27 -10.30
CA ALA A 271 -10.48 -20.46 -9.94
C ALA A 271 -10.12 -19.05 -9.44
N THR A 272 -8.97 -18.89 -8.78
CA THR A 272 -8.53 -17.60 -8.20
C THR A 272 -7.58 -16.84 -9.10
N LYS A 273 -6.71 -17.53 -9.84
CA LYS A 273 -5.57 -16.99 -10.59
C LYS A 273 -5.91 -15.75 -11.40
N ALA A 274 -6.81 -15.88 -12.38
CA ALA A 274 -7.19 -14.77 -13.24
C ALA A 274 -7.73 -13.58 -12.42
N LYS A 275 -8.73 -13.83 -11.56
CA LYS A 275 -9.52 -12.79 -10.90
C LYS A 275 -8.82 -12.12 -9.70
N ALA A 276 -7.97 -12.83 -8.97
CA ALA A 276 -7.31 -12.33 -7.76
C ALA A 276 -5.84 -11.92 -7.97
N MET A 277 -5.12 -12.57 -8.91
CA MET A 277 -3.70 -12.30 -9.14
C MET A 277 -3.43 -11.42 -10.37
N TYR A 278 -4.07 -11.71 -11.51
CA TYR A 278 -3.71 -11.10 -12.81
C TYR A 278 -4.58 -9.91 -13.24
N ASN A 279 -5.88 -9.96 -12.96
CA ASN A 279 -6.80 -8.87 -13.25
C ASN A 279 -6.56 -7.67 -12.32
N ASP A 280 -6.98 -6.48 -12.77
CA ASP A 280 -7.06 -5.31 -11.90
C ASP A 280 -8.04 -5.55 -10.74
N ARG A 281 -7.65 -5.10 -9.55
CA ARG A 281 -8.40 -5.30 -8.31
C ARG A 281 -9.60 -4.37 -8.20
N VAL A 282 -10.63 -4.85 -7.51
CA VAL A 282 -11.79 -4.07 -7.09
C VAL A 282 -11.49 -3.42 -5.74
N VAL A 283 -11.07 -2.16 -5.75
CA VAL A 283 -10.71 -1.41 -4.54
C VAL A 283 -11.93 -0.66 -4.02
N TRP A 284 -12.42 -1.04 -2.84
CA TRP A 284 -13.56 -0.36 -2.18
C TRP A 284 -13.09 0.78 -1.26
N PRO A 285 -13.93 1.79 -0.94
CA PRO A 285 -13.64 2.78 0.10
C PRO A 285 -13.43 2.15 1.49
N ASP A 286 -12.78 2.84 2.43
CA ASP A 286 -12.55 2.33 3.80
C ASP A 286 -13.83 2.12 4.63
N SER A 287 -14.94 2.73 4.22
CA SER A 287 -16.28 2.52 4.79
C SER A 287 -16.91 1.18 4.41
N VAL A 288 -16.33 0.46 3.44
CA VAL A 288 -16.88 -0.76 2.84
C VAL A 288 -15.91 -1.93 3.04
N ASN A 289 -16.45 -3.08 3.42
CA ASN A 289 -15.72 -4.33 3.66
C ASN A 289 -16.62 -5.53 3.30
N ILE A 290 -16.06 -6.74 3.25
CA ILE A 290 -16.84 -7.95 2.95
C ILE A 290 -18.04 -8.13 3.87
N LEU A 291 -17.97 -7.74 5.16
CA LEU A 291 -19.10 -7.87 6.09
C LEU A 291 -20.27 -6.95 5.71
N THR A 292 -20.00 -5.69 5.34
CA THR A 292 -21.05 -4.75 4.88
C THR A 292 -21.57 -5.14 3.50
N LEU A 293 -20.69 -5.49 2.56
CA LEU A 293 -21.09 -6.00 1.24
C LEU A 293 -22.00 -7.23 1.34
N SER A 294 -21.69 -8.16 2.25
CA SER A 294 -22.43 -9.42 2.48
C SER A 294 -23.87 -9.23 2.92
N PHE A 295 -24.20 -8.17 3.66
CA PHE A 295 -25.52 -8.00 4.29
C PHE A 295 -26.26 -6.71 3.89
N MET A 296 -25.55 -5.71 3.39
CA MET A 296 -26.09 -4.38 3.06
C MET A 296 -25.82 -4.02 1.59
N GLY A 297 -24.95 -4.75 0.89
CA GLY A 297 -24.46 -4.38 -0.43
C GLY A 297 -23.57 -3.12 -0.40
N PRO A 298 -23.24 -2.55 -1.57
CA PRO A 298 -22.35 -1.39 -1.67
C PRO A 298 -23.01 -0.05 -1.30
N GLY A 299 -24.35 0.01 -1.27
CA GLY A 299 -25.09 1.27 -1.09
C GLY A 299 -24.78 2.26 -2.22
N GLN A 300 -24.46 3.51 -1.88
CA GLN A 300 -24.01 4.53 -2.85
C GLN A 300 -22.51 4.47 -3.17
N ASN A 301 -21.73 3.63 -2.47
CA ASN A 301 -20.29 3.56 -2.68
C ASN A 301 -19.98 2.90 -4.03
N ARG A 302 -18.90 3.37 -4.69
CA ARG A 302 -18.36 2.76 -5.91
C ARG A 302 -16.95 2.26 -5.64
N SER A 303 -16.63 1.11 -6.22
CA SER A 303 -15.26 0.61 -6.28
C SER A 303 -14.44 1.36 -7.33
N GLN A 304 -13.11 1.29 -7.19
CA GLN A 304 -12.13 1.80 -8.15
C GLN A 304 -11.27 0.63 -8.65
N ALA A 305 -10.66 0.79 -9.83
CA ALA A 305 -9.67 -0.17 -10.33
C ALA A 305 -8.32 0.08 -9.67
N GLY A 306 -7.76 -0.93 -9.02
CA GLY A 306 -6.37 -0.96 -8.56
C GLY A 306 -5.52 -1.86 -9.46
N SER A 307 -4.26 -1.52 -9.68
CA SER A 307 -3.35 -2.35 -10.48
C SER A 307 -3.27 -3.80 -9.96
N SER A 308 -3.19 -4.79 -10.84
CA SER A 308 -3.12 -6.21 -10.43
C SER A 308 -1.95 -6.56 -9.48
N LEU A 309 -2.12 -7.64 -8.69
CA LEU A 309 -1.03 -8.15 -7.82
C LEU A 309 0.15 -8.67 -8.63
N ALA A 310 -0.09 -9.24 -9.82
CA ALA A 310 0.94 -9.61 -10.77
C ALA A 310 1.80 -8.41 -11.22
N SER A 311 1.21 -7.22 -11.37
CA SER A 311 1.97 -6.00 -11.66
C SER A 311 2.88 -5.57 -10.49
N GLY A 312 2.36 -5.62 -9.26
CA GLY A 312 3.16 -5.35 -8.05
C GLY A 312 4.32 -6.33 -7.89
N LEU A 313 4.04 -7.63 -8.01
CA LEU A 313 5.06 -8.68 -7.91
C LEU A 313 6.11 -8.59 -9.04
N ARG A 314 5.72 -8.22 -10.27
CA ARG A 314 6.68 -7.96 -11.36
C ARG A 314 7.67 -6.87 -11.00
N ASN A 315 7.20 -5.76 -10.43
CA ASN A 315 8.06 -4.64 -10.06
C ASN A 315 9.01 -5.03 -8.91
N LEU A 316 8.49 -5.69 -7.86
CA LEU A 316 9.31 -6.16 -6.74
C LEU A 316 10.31 -7.27 -7.17
N ASN A 317 9.96 -8.10 -8.14
CA ASN A 317 10.88 -9.08 -8.72
C ASN A 317 11.98 -8.40 -9.56
N ALA A 318 11.64 -7.38 -10.36
CA ALA A 318 12.66 -6.62 -11.08
C ALA A 318 13.70 -6.03 -10.12
N GLN A 319 13.27 -5.52 -8.96
CA GLN A 319 14.17 -5.10 -7.89
C GLN A 319 15.04 -6.26 -7.35
N SER A 320 14.43 -7.42 -7.11
CA SER A 320 15.08 -8.61 -6.55
C SER A 320 16.18 -9.15 -7.47
N GLU A 321 15.93 -9.23 -8.78
CA GLU A 321 16.91 -9.64 -9.80
C GLU A 321 18.13 -8.70 -9.84
N ILE A 322 17.91 -7.39 -9.74
CA ILE A 322 18.99 -6.40 -9.69
C ILE A 322 19.83 -6.58 -8.43
N MET A 323 19.18 -6.75 -7.27
CA MET A 323 19.85 -6.98 -5.99
C MET A 323 20.70 -8.26 -6.03
N LEU A 324 20.15 -9.37 -6.53
CA LEU A 324 20.87 -10.63 -6.71
C LEU A 324 22.06 -10.49 -7.66
N LYS A 325 21.88 -9.84 -8.81
CA LYS A 325 22.96 -9.58 -9.77
C LYS A 325 24.10 -8.78 -9.13
N GLN A 326 23.80 -7.69 -8.43
CA GLN A 326 24.82 -6.85 -7.79
C GLN A 326 25.52 -7.56 -6.61
N ALA A 327 24.80 -8.37 -5.84
CA ALA A 327 25.38 -9.15 -4.75
C ALA A 327 26.41 -10.20 -5.24
N THR A 328 26.31 -10.70 -6.47
CA THR A 328 27.37 -11.56 -7.04
C THR A 328 28.67 -10.81 -7.30
N LYS A 329 28.61 -9.53 -7.68
CA LYS A 329 29.77 -8.64 -7.85
C LYS A 329 30.39 -8.21 -6.51
N MET A 330 29.57 -8.03 -5.47
CA MET A 330 29.95 -7.35 -4.22
C MET A 330 29.66 -8.20 -2.97
N ARG A 331 30.08 -9.48 -2.98
CA ARG A 331 29.70 -10.48 -1.95
C ARG A 331 29.97 -10.06 -0.50
N SER A 332 31.05 -9.33 -0.24
CA SER A 332 31.43 -8.86 1.11
C SER A 332 30.47 -7.81 1.71
N GLU A 333 29.65 -7.16 0.90
CA GLU A 333 28.64 -6.20 1.38
C GLU A 333 27.33 -6.90 1.82
N PHE A 334 27.21 -8.21 1.62
CA PHE A 334 26.01 -9.00 1.92
C PHE A 334 26.30 -10.22 2.82
N SER A 335 27.48 -10.28 3.44
CA SER A 335 27.86 -11.37 4.36
C SER A 335 27.31 -11.21 5.78
N ASP A 336 26.58 -10.13 6.07
CA ASP A 336 25.87 -9.93 7.33
C ASP A 336 24.52 -10.68 7.35
N GLN A 337 23.90 -10.81 8.53
CA GLN A 337 22.60 -11.46 8.65
C GLN A 337 21.53 -10.71 7.84
N ASP A 338 21.51 -9.38 7.90
CA ASP A 338 20.59 -8.53 7.14
C ASP A 338 20.75 -8.73 5.62
N GLY A 339 21.98 -8.94 5.14
CA GLY A 339 22.28 -9.22 3.74
C GLY A 339 21.85 -10.64 3.34
N THR A 340 22.06 -11.60 4.23
CA THR A 340 21.58 -12.98 4.06
C THR A 340 20.06 -13.04 3.96
N ASP A 341 19.34 -12.41 4.89
CA ASP A 341 17.88 -12.31 4.91
C ASP A 341 17.34 -11.57 3.67
N LEU A 342 17.99 -10.49 3.26
CA LEU A 342 17.67 -9.73 2.04
C LEU A 342 17.82 -10.57 0.76
N LEU A 343 18.96 -11.25 0.58
CA LEU A 343 19.19 -12.08 -0.60
C LEU A 343 18.31 -13.33 -0.61
N TRP A 344 18.02 -13.90 0.56
CA TRP A 344 17.08 -14.99 0.71
C TRP A 344 15.65 -14.55 0.29
N LEU A 345 15.20 -13.36 0.72
CA LEU A 345 13.91 -12.79 0.31
C LEU A 345 13.85 -12.54 -1.21
N CYS A 346 14.92 -11.96 -1.78
CA CYS A 346 15.01 -11.71 -3.22
C CYS A 346 14.87 -13.00 -4.05
N ARG A 347 15.50 -14.10 -3.61
CA ARG A 347 15.34 -15.43 -4.24
C ARG A 347 13.89 -15.90 -4.18
N MET A 348 13.24 -15.81 -3.01
CA MET A 348 11.85 -16.25 -2.88
C MET A 348 10.86 -15.45 -3.74
N ILE A 349 11.11 -14.15 -3.94
CA ILE A 349 10.33 -13.30 -4.85
C ILE A 349 10.54 -13.74 -6.31
N SER A 350 11.80 -14.00 -6.72
CA SER A 350 12.13 -14.48 -8.08
C SER A 350 11.59 -15.88 -8.38
N ASP A 351 11.72 -16.81 -7.42
CA ASP A 351 11.14 -18.16 -7.50
C ASP A 351 9.62 -18.10 -7.68
N LEU A 352 8.94 -17.24 -6.91
CA LEU A 352 7.49 -17.05 -7.06
C LEU A 352 7.14 -16.44 -8.43
N SER A 353 7.83 -15.39 -8.85
CA SER A 353 7.58 -14.73 -10.14
C SER A 353 7.78 -15.70 -11.32
N THR A 354 8.83 -16.51 -11.26
CA THR A 354 9.14 -17.56 -12.23
C THR A 354 8.08 -18.66 -12.24
N HIS A 355 7.72 -19.18 -11.06
CA HIS A 355 6.70 -20.22 -10.90
C HIS A 355 5.33 -19.78 -11.43
N LEU A 356 4.93 -18.53 -11.16
CA LEU A 356 3.69 -17.96 -11.68
C LEU A 356 3.81 -17.52 -13.16
N ARG A 357 4.99 -17.58 -13.78
CA ARG A 357 5.25 -17.04 -15.14
C ARG A 357 4.95 -15.54 -15.25
N ILE A 358 5.10 -14.81 -14.13
CA ILE A 358 5.11 -13.35 -14.13
C ILE A 358 6.51 -12.94 -14.59
N GLY A 359 6.66 -12.88 -15.91
CA GLY A 359 7.93 -12.50 -16.52
C GLY A 359 8.31 -11.08 -16.15
N SER A 360 9.62 -10.86 -15.99
CA SER A 360 10.21 -9.58 -16.33
C SER A 360 9.97 -9.37 -17.83
N ASP A 361 9.02 -8.50 -18.15
CA ASP A 361 8.91 -8.04 -19.52
C ASP A 361 10.24 -7.36 -19.87
N ARG A 362 10.88 -7.72 -21.00
CA ARG A 362 12.02 -6.94 -21.51
C ARG A 362 11.59 -5.51 -21.88
N SER A 363 10.28 -5.27 -22.00
CA SER A 363 9.63 -3.96 -22.07
C SER A 363 9.43 -3.26 -20.71
N LEU A 364 9.97 -3.79 -19.60
CA LEU A 364 10.64 -2.93 -18.61
C LEU A 364 11.95 -2.41 -19.22
N THR A 365 11.83 -1.77 -20.39
CA THR A 365 12.81 -0.82 -20.88
C THR A 365 13.09 0.14 -19.74
N THR A 366 14.36 0.35 -19.48
CA THR A 366 14.85 1.09 -18.32
C THR A 366 14.57 2.58 -18.48
N HIS A 367 13.29 2.95 -18.39
CA HIS A 367 12.78 4.31 -18.52
C HIS A 367 13.41 5.16 -17.41
N GLY A 368 14.53 5.78 -17.74
CA GLY A 368 15.26 6.69 -16.88
C GLY A 368 16.36 6.10 -15.99
N ILE A 369 16.77 4.82 -16.05
CA ILE A 369 18.01 4.35 -15.35
C ILE A 369 18.89 3.45 -16.19
N VAL A 370 20.04 3.98 -16.60
CA VAL A 370 21.03 3.27 -17.42
C VAL A 370 22.38 3.17 -16.70
N GLU A 371 22.97 1.97 -16.72
CA GLU A 371 24.37 1.74 -16.33
C GLU A 371 25.23 2.15 -17.54
N VAL A 372 26.21 3.03 -17.34
CA VAL A 372 27.10 3.53 -18.41
C VAL A 372 28.55 3.28 -18.04
N SER A 373 29.43 3.25 -19.06
CA SER A 373 30.84 3.02 -18.81
C SER A 373 31.43 4.16 -17.98
N ASP A 374 32.36 3.80 -17.11
CA ASP A 374 32.95 4.70 -16.12
C ASP A 374 33.40 6.03 -16.76
N ASN A 375 34.13 5.95 -17.87
CA ASN A 375 34.69 7.10 -18.59
C ASN A 375 33.64 8.13 -19.04
N GLN A 376 32.41 7.70 -19.35
CA GLN A 376 31.33 8.60 -19.77
C GLN A 376 30.80 9.49 -18.62
N ILE A 377 31.00 9.07 -17.37
CA ILE A 377 30.66 9.87 -16.19
C ILE A 377 31.88 10.60 -15.63
N TRP A 378 32.99 9.89 -15.33
CA TRP A 378 34.16 10.48 -14.65
C TRP A 378 34.71 11.72 -15.36
N SER A 379 34.73 11.72 -16.69
CA SER A 379 35.26 12.81 -17.53
C SER A 379 34.57 14.17 -17.31
N THR A 380 33.31 14.17 -16.86
CA THR A 380 32.47 15.37 -16.81
C THR A 380 31.68 15.48 -15.49
N HIS A 381 32.03 14.70 -14.46
CA HIS A 381 31.32 14.70 -13.17
C HIS A 381 31.98 15.67 -12.18
N ALA A 382 31.19 16.60 -11.61
CA ALA A 382 31.70 17.66 -10.73
C ALA A 382 32.50 17.13 -9.52
N HIS A 383 32.11 15.97 -8.98
CA HIS A 383 32.78 15.34 -7.83
C HIS A 383 33.75 14.20 -8.23
N ALA A 384 34.19 14.12 -9.49
CA ALA A 384 35.12 13.08 -9.95
C ALA A 384 36.43 13.04 -9.12
N GLY A 385 36.99 14.20 -8.77
CA GLY A 385 38.20 14.25 -7.91
C GLY A 385 37.98 13.62 -6.53
N LEU A 386 36.87 13.96 -5.86
CA LEU A 386 36.52 13.39 -4.56
C LEU A 386 36.29 11.88 -4.62
N ALA A 387 35.61 11.40 -5.67
CA ALA A 387 35.31 9.98 -5.83
C ALA A 387 36.56 9.14 -6.13
N ARG A 388 37.58 9.68 -6.81
CA ARG A 388 38.90 9.01 -6.99
C ARG A 388 39.62 8.81 -5.67
N ASN A 389 39.59 9.83 -4.81
CA ASN A 389 40.27 9.80 -3.51
C ASN A 389 39.54 8.90 -2.49
N ALA A 390 38.22 8.72 -2.64
CA ALA A 390 37.43 7.77 -1.86
C ALA A 390 37.63 6.32 -2.36
N MET A 391 38.82 5.75 -2.13
CA MET A 391 39.18 4.38 -2.54
C MET A 391 38.50 3.28 -1.72
N GLN A 392 38.12 3.56 -0.47
CA GLN A 392 37.45 2.58 0.40
C GLN A 392 36.02 3.03 0.72
N SER A 393 35.05 2.15 0.43
CA SER A 393 33.68 2.31 0.87
C SER A 393 33.55 1.82 2.32
N ARG A 394 32.81 2.56 3.16
CA ARG A 394 32.42 2.04 4.49
C ARG A 394 31.47 0.83 4.31
N PRO A 395 31.55 -0.22 5.14
CA PRO A 395 30.66 -1.37 5.06
C PRO A 395 29.18 -0.95 5.05
N GLY A 396 28.36 -1.59 4.20
CA GLY A 396 26.94 -1.33 4.08
C GLY A 396 26.57 -0.09 3.27
N ARG A 397 27.53 0.81 2.97
CA ARG A 397 27.29 1.95 2.07
C ARG A 397 26.95 1.47 0.66
N MET A 398 27.61 0.42 0.16
CA MET A 398 27.35 -0.06 -1.19
C MET A 398 26.03 -0.83 -1.24
N LYS A 399 25.73 -1.67 -0.23
CA LYS A 399 24.40 -2.25 0.00
C LYS A 399 23.30 -1.18 -0.07
N ARG A 400 23.50 -0.03 0.60
CA ARG A 400 22.55 1.09 0.53
C ARG A 400 22.44 1.73 -0.86
N LEU A 401 23.56 1.96 -1.56
CA LEU A 401 23.54 2.50 -2.93
C LEU A 401 22.82 1.59 -3.92
N ILE A 402 22.99 0.27 -3.79
CA ILE A 402 22.23 -0.72 -4.57
C ILE A 402 20.74 -0.58 -4.28
N THR A 403 20.33 -0.50 -3.01
CA THR A 403 18.92 -0.26 -2.62
C THR A 403 18.37 1.05 -3.21
N GLU A 404 19.13 2.14 -3.23
CA GLU A 404 18.70 3.41 -3.86
C GLU A 404 18.49 3.27 -5.37
N VAL A 405 19.46 2.71 -6.11
CA VAL A 405 19.33 2.47 -7.57
C VAL A 405 18.15 1.56 -7.88
N THR A 406 17.93 0.55 -7.04
CA THR A 406 16.83 -0.39 -7.15
C THR A 406 15.47 0.27 -6.90
N ASN A 407 15.33 1.09 -5.85
CA ASN A 407 14.13 1.87 -5.57
C ASN A 407 13.81 2.83 -6.71
N LEU A 408 14.83 3.54 -7.21
CA LEU A 408 14.67 4.47 -8.32
C LEU A 408 14.18 3.73 -9.59
N ARG A 409 14.72 2.54 -9.91
CA ARG A 409 14.38 1.80 -11.15
C ARG A 409 12.90 1.45 -11.30
N THR A 410 12.16 1.34 -10.20
CA THR A 410 10.71 1.08 -10.21
C THR A 410 9.85 2.27 -9.78
N GLY A 411 10.45 3.30 -9.18
CA GLY A 411 9.73 4.43 -8.58
C GLY A 411 9.87 5.76 -9.32
N LEU A 412 10.73 5.84 -10.34
CA LEU A 412 11.02 7.08 -11.07
C LEU A 412 9.78 7.65 -11.76
N ALA A 413 9.56 8.95 -11.62
CA ALA A 413 8.50 9.66 -12.36
C ALA A 413 8.89 9.86 -13.85
N GLU A 414 7.89 9.97 -14.73
CA GLU A 414 8.12 10.27 -16.14
C GLU A 414 8.88 11.61 -16.29
N GLY A 415 9.84 11.64 -17.22
CA GLY A 415 10.67 12.82 -17.49
C GLY A 415 11.92 12.94 -16.62
N ILE A 416 12.14 12.03 -15.66
CA ILE A 416 13.40 11.93 -14.91
C ILE A 416 14.25 10.81 -15.54
N PHE A 417 15.54 11.10 -15.73
CA PHE A 417 16.53 10.16 -16.25
C PHE A 417 17.80 10.22 -15.40
N VAL A 418 18.46 9.10 -15.22
CA VAL A 418 19.59 8.88 -14.31
C VAL A 418 20.56 7.93 -15.01
N LYS A 419 21.84 8.27 -14.99
CA LYS A 419 22.93 7.43 -15.50
C LYS A 419 23.96 7.26 -14.40
N HIS A 420 24.30 6.01 -14.07
CA HIS A 420 25.28 5.69 -13.04
C HIS A 420 26.49 4.95 -13.61
N ALA A 421 27.65 5.12 -13.00
CA ALA A 421 28.87 4.45 -13.44
C ALA A 421 28.80 2.94 -13.16
N GLU A 422 29.48 2.14 -13.98
CA GLU A 422 29.48 0.68 -13.90
C GLU A 422 30.22 0.15 -12.67
N SER A 423 31.28 0.84 -12.22
CA SER A 423 32.07 0.46 -11.03
C SER A 423 31.66 1.23 -9.76
N ARG A 424 30.94 2.35 -9.90
CA ARG A 424 30.67 3.31 -8.82
C ARG A 424 29.22 3.82 -8.83
N LEU A 425 28.37 3.14 -8.07
CA LEU A 425 26.95 3.52 -7.89
C LEU A 425 26.76 4.88 -7.19
N ASP A 426 27.77 5.42 -6.52
CA ASP A 426 27.78 6.77 -5.95
C ASP A 426 28.11 7.89 -6.96
N LEU A 427 28.44 7.54 -8.20
CA LEU A 427 28.59 8.47 -9.30
C LEU A 427 27.36 8.39 -10.22
N MET A 428 26.39 9.25 -9.94
CA MET A 428 25.16 9.38 -10.71
C MET A 428 25.07 10.76 -11.38
N LYS A 429 24.64 10.78 -12.64
CA LYS A 429 24.18 11.99 -13.34
C LYS A 429 22.69 11.90 -13.58
N ILE A 430 21.99 13.03 -13.44
CA ILE A 430 20.53 13.07 -13.46
C ILE A 430 20.09 14.20 -14.40
N LEU A 431 19.08 13.92 -15.21
CA LEU A 431 18.40 14.83 -16.13
C LEU A 431 16.92 14.84 -15.78
N ILE A 432 16.35 16.02 -15.53
CA ILE A 432 14.93 16.18 -15.23
C ILE A 432 14.31 17.09 -16.29
N VAL A 433 13.30 16.59 -16.99
CA VAL A 433 12.44 17.38 -17.88
C VAL A 433 11.47 18.18 -17.00
N GLY A 434 11.30 19.47 -17.31
CA GLY A 434 10.37 20.34 -16.58
C GLY A 434 8.92 19.80 -16.63
N PRO A 435 8.14 19.93 -15.55
CA PRO A 435 6.79 19.38 -15.47
C PRO A 435 5.82 20.04 -16.47
N LYS A 436 4.87 19.26 -17.00
CA LYS A 436 3.82 19.76 -17.91
C LYS A 436 2.70 20.51 -17.18
N VAL A 437 2.43 20.16 -15.92
CA VAL A 437 1.53 20.84 -14.99
C VAL A 437 2.15 20.70 -13.60
N CYS A 438 2.33 21.82 -12.91
CA CYS A 438 2.84 21.82 -11.54
C CYS A 438 1.70 21.47 -10.59
N LEU A 439 1.63 20.22 -10.09
CA LEU A 439 0.69 19.88 -9.02
C LEU A 439 1.11 20.62 -7.74
N SER A 440 0.32 21.61 -7.34
CA SER A 440 0.56 22.47 -6.17
C SER A 440 0.33 21.75 -4.84
N LEU A 441 1.20 20.78 -4.52
CA LEU A 441 1.30 20.16 -3.20
C LEU A 441 2.17 20.99 -2.25
N LEU A 442 1.57 22.10 -1.79
CA LEU A 442 1.82 22.88 -0.57
C LEU A 442 3.15 22.67 0.20
N GLY A 443 3.82 23.79 0.52
CA GLY A 443 4.57 23.90 1.78
C GLY A 443 5.94 24.55 1.68
N THR A 444 5.97 25.88 1.57
CA THR A 444 7.18 26.69 1.72
C THR A 444 7.79 26.52 3.12
N TRP A 445 9.13 26.46 3.26
CA TRP A 445 9.90 26.36 4.52
C TRP A 445 9.98 24.95 5.19
N PRO A 446 10.29 24.84 6.51
CA PRO A 446 11.44 24.09 7.00
C PRO A 446 11.13 22.58 7.04
N GLY A 447 11.75 21.83 6.13
CA GLY A 447 11.57 20.39 6.04
C GLY A 447 12.33 19.60 7.13
N PRO A 448 11.98 18.31 7.32
CA PRO A 448 12.83 17.39 8.07
C PRO A 448 14.20 17.27 7.41
N ASN A 449 15.27 17.40 8.19
CA ASN A 449 16.63 17.12 7.74
C ASN A 449 16.76 15.69 7.22
N TRP A 450 17.78 15.43 6.39
CA TRP A 450 18.12 14.10 5.91
C TRP A 450 18.18 13.08 7.06
N ASN A 451 17.35 12.04 6.99
CA ASN A 451 17.35 10.93 7.92
C ASN A 451 17.95 9.71 7.22
N GLN A 452 19.13 9.26 7.67
CA GLN A 452 19.85 8.15 7.04
C GLN A 452 18.99 6.86 6.89
N ASN A 453 18.03 6.66 7.79
CA ASN A 453 17.21 5.46 7.85
C ASN A 453 15.90 5.56 7.04
N GLN A 454 15.53 6.75 6.53
CA GLN A 454 14.21 7.00 5.91
C GLN A 454 14.27 7.78 4.60
N SER A 455 15.20 8.74 4.48
CA SER A 455 15.36 9.57 3.29
C SER A 455 15.99 8.76 2.16
N THR A 456 15.54 8.96 0.91
CA THR A 456 15.99 8.25 -0.30
C THR A 456 16.31 9.22 -1.43
N ILE A 457 17.11 8.80 -2.41
CA ILE A 457 17.39 9.59 -3.61
C ILE A 457 16.08 9.82 -4.38
N LEU A 458 15.18 8.83 -4.44
CA LEU A 458 13.89 8.97 -5.09
C LEU A 458 13.04 10.10 -4.49
N GLN A 459 12.99 10.20 -3.17
CA GLN A 459 12.30 11.32 -2.50
C GLN A 459 12.95 12.67 -2.83
N VAL A 460 14.28 12.75 -2.93
CA VAL A 460 14.98 13.98 -3.33
C VAL A 460 14.59 14.38 -4.77
N LEU A 461 14.52 13.44 -5.71
CA LEU A 461 14.15 13.74 -7.10
C LEU A 461 12.69 14.16 -7.24
N ILE A 462 11.78 13.49 -6.54
CA ILE A 462 10.36 13.90 -6.48
C ILE A 462 10.22 15.27 -5.82
N SER A 463 11.01 15.55 -4.77
CA SER A 463 11.01 16.85 -4.07
C SER A 463 11.49 17.99 -4.97
N ILE A 464 12.53 17.77 -5.78
CA ILE A 464 12.99 18.75 -6.77
C ILE A 464 11.88 19.03 -7.80
N GLN A 465 11.25 17.98 -8.34
CA GLN A 465 10.19 18.13 -9.35
C GLN A 465 8.94 18.82 -8.79
N ALA A 466 8.57 18.56 -7.52
CA ALA A 466 7.35 19.09 -6.92
C ALA A 466 7.51 20.48 -6.30
N MET A 467 8.65 20.78 -5.66
CA MET A 467 8.84 22.02 -4.89
C MET A 467 9.68 23.07 -5.61
N ILE A 468 10.66 22.67 -6.42
CA ILE A 468 11.54 23.64 -7.12
C ILE A 468 10.94 24.02 -8.47
N PHE A 469 10.45 23.05 -9.24
CA PHE A 469 9.80 23.31 -10.53
C PHE A 469 8.29 23.57 -10.35
N CYS A 470 7.95 24.64 -9.64
CA CYS A 470 6.57 25.09 -9.41
C CYS A 470 6.16 26.21 -10.40
N GLU A 471 4.87 26.54 -10.46
CA GLU A 471 4.30 27.52 -11.40
C GLU A 471 4.58 28.99 -11.00
N ASN A 472 4.76 29.26 -9.72
CA ASN A 472 4.99 30.59 -9.16
C ASN A 472 6.22 30.55 -8.23
N PRO A 473 7.45 30.53 -8.79
CA PRO A 473 8.68 30.32 -8.01
C PRO A 473 8.97 31.43 -7.00
N VAL A 474 8.34 32.60 -7.13
CA VAL A 474 8.52 33.73 -6.20
C VAL A 474 8.12 33.36 -4.76
N HIS A 475 7.16 32.46 -4.58
CA HIS A 475 6.70 32.02 -3.25
C HIS A 475 7.70 31.07 -2.57
N ASN A 476 8.67 30.50 -3.29
CA ASN A 476 9.72 29.68 -2.70
C ASN A 476 10.74 30.53 -1.91
N GLU A 477 10.79 31.84 -2.15
CA GLU A 477 11.71 32.74 -1.45
C GLU A 477 11.31 32.95 0.03
N PRO A 478 12.28 33.04 0.95
CA PRO A 478 12.04 33.32 2.36
C PRO A 478 11.15 34.56 2.61
N GLY A 479 9.94 34.35 3.15
CA GLY A 479 8.97 35.42 3.47
C GLY A 479 7.93 35.72 2.37
N ASN A 480 8.15 35.27 1.14
CA ASN A 480 7.31 35.63 -0.02
C ASN A 480 6.06 34.76 -0.22
N SER A 481 5.86 33.74 0.62
CA SER A 481 4.72 32.80 0.53
C SER A 481 3.35 33.45 0.75
N THR A 482 3.29 34.60 1.44
CA THR A 482 2.06 35.35 1.75
C THR A 482 2.14 36.84 1.40
N ILE A 483 3.28 37.31 0.87
CA ILE A 483 3.56 38.74 0.65
C ILE A 483 3.84 39.07 -0.83
N ALA A 484 4.32 38.12 -1.64
CA ALA A 484 4.59 38.35 -3.05
C ALA A 484 3.30 38.66 -3.83
N THR A 485 3.35 39.70 -4.66
CA THR A 485 2.23 40.14 -5.49
C THR A 485 2.17 39.39 -6.82
N ASP A 486 1.03 39.48 -7.51
CA ASP A 486 0.87 39.00 -8.89
C ASP A 486 1.84 39.68 -9.88
N GLN A 487 2.37 40.87 -9.54
CA GLN A 487 3.39 41.54 -10.34
C GLN A 487 4.77 40.91 -10.13
N ASP A 488 5.16 40.65 -8.88
CA ASP A 488 6.42 39.99 -8.55
C ASP A 488 6.49 38.58 -9.17
N SER A 489 5.38 37.83 -9.09
CA SER A 489 5.29 36.51 -9.72
C SER A 489 5.44 36.59 -11.24
N ARG A 490 4.75 37.52 -11.91
CA ARG A 490 4.87 37.71 -13.37
C ARG A 490 6.29 38.10 -13.78
N GLN A 491 6.92 39.03 -13.08
CA GLN A 491 8.27 39.49 -13.40
C GLN A 491 9.32 38.38 -13.24
N LEU A 492 9.28 37.61 -12.14
CA LEU A 492 10.20 36.48 -11.96
C LEU A 492 9.90 35.36 -12.97
N ASN A 493 8.62 35.07 -13.26
CA ASN A 493 8.25 34.08 -14.26
C ASN A 493 8.76 34.45 -15.65
N ALA A 494 8.68 35.71 -16.08
CA ALA A 494 9.23 36.15 -17.36
C ALA A 494 10.74 35.90 -17.45
N ILE A 495 11.50 36.24 -16.40
CA ILE A 495 12.96 36.00 -16.32
C ILE A 495 13.27 34.50 -16.38
N VAL A 496 12.59 33.68 -15.56
CA VAL A 496 12.81 32.23 -15.50
C VAL A 496 12.46 31.57 -16.84
N ARG A 497 11.35 31.95 -17.49
CA ARG A 497 10.95 31.43 -18.81
C ARG A 497 11.99 31.77 -19.89
N ALA A 498 12.51 32.99 -19.91
CA ALA A 498 13.56 33.39 -20.85
C ALA A 498 14.88 32.62 -20.62
N LEU A 499 15.27 32.41 -19.35
CA LEU A 499 16.43 31.60 -18.99
C LEU A 499 16.24 30.12 -19.36
N THR A 500 15.06 29.54 -19.13
CA THR A 500 14.71 28.17 -19.54
C THR A 500 14.77 28.02 -21.06
N ALA A 501 14.16 28.95 -21.81
CA ALA A 501 14.22 28.96 -23.27
C ALA A 501 15.68 29.00 -23.79
N LYS A 502 16.52 29.89 -23.25
CA LYS A 502 17.92 30.02 -23.66
C LYS A 502 18.79 28.82 -23.27
N PHE A 503 18.76 28.43 -22.00
CA PHE A 503 19.75 27.50 -21.42
C PHE A 503 19.29 26.06 -21.30
N ALA A 504 17.99 25.79 -21.11
CA ALA A 504 17.44 24.44 -20.97
C ALA A 504 16.80 23.91 -22.25
N ILE A 505 16.31 24.80 -23.13
CA ILE A 505 15.73 24.42 -24.43
C ILE A 505 16.76 24.61 -25.55
N CYS A 506 17.06 25.84 -25.96
CA CYS A 506 17.86 26.10 -27.16
C CYS A 506 19.27 25.49 -27.09
N ARG A 507 19.99 25.64 -25.97
CA ARG A 507 21.33 25.06 -25.80
C ARG A 507 21.33 23.52 -25.86
N TRP A 508 20.31 22.86 -25.29
CA TRP A 508 20.21 21.40 -25.31
C TRP A 508 19.72 20.86 -26.65
N ALA A 509 18.89 21.60 -27.38
CA ALA A 509 18.47 21.25 -28.73
C ALA A 509 19.61 21.37 -29.75
N THR A 510 20.51 22.34 -29.57
CA THR A 510 21.63 22.63 -30.49
C THR A 510 22.92 21.87 -30.17
N ASN A 511 23.26 21.70 -28.90
CA ASN A 511 24.48 21.01 -28.47
C ASN A 511 24.25 20.24 -27.16
N PRO A 512 23.52 19.11 -27.20
CA PRO A 512 23.27 18.28 -26.03
C PRO A 512 24.58 17.63 -25.53
N PRO A 513 24.79 17.50 -24.21
CA PRO A 513 25.89 16.70 -23.68
C PRO A 513 25.80 15.26 -24.21
N ALA A 514 26.91 14.71 -24.74
CA ALA A 514 26.92 13.41 -25.42
C ALA A 514 26.24 12.28 -24.62
N LEU A 515 26.41 12.28 -23.29
CA LEU A 515 25.81 11.35 -22.34
C LEU A 515 24.26 11.29 -22.41
N TRP A 516 23.60 12.37 -22.85
CA TRP A 516 22.14 12.51 -22.91
C TRP A 516 21.59 12.64 -24.34
N SER A 517 22.44 12.44 -25.35
CA SER A 517 22.10 12.68 -26.76
C SER A 517 20.84 11.94 -27.23
N GLU A 518 20.65 10.68 -26.80
CA GLU A 518 19.48 9.86 -27.13
C GLU A 518 18.20 10.40 -26.49
N GLU A 519 18.19 10.59 -25.16
CA GLU A 519 17.02 11.08 -24.42
C GLU A 519 16.57 12.45 -24.93
N VAL A 520 17.53 13.34 -25.20
CA VAL A 520 17.28 14.70 -25.67
C VAL A 520 16.76 14.69 -27.11
N SER A 521 17.35 13.87 -28.00
CA SER A 521 16.85 13.72 -29.37
C SER A 521 15.42 13.19 -29.39
N HIS A 522 15.12 12.16 -28.60
CA HIS A 522 13.77 11.61 -28.50
C HIS A 522 12.77 12.61 -27.90
N HIS A 523 13.16 13.34 -26.84
CA HIS A 523 12.32 14.36 -26.22
C HIS A 523 11.91 15.47 -27.20
N PHE A 524 12.89 16.08 -27.89
CA PHE A 524 12.60 17.17 -28.85
C PHE A 524 11.88 16.68 -30.11
N LYS A 525 12.20 15.49 -30.63
CA LYS A 525 11.45 14.89 -31.75
C LYS A 525 9.97 14.67 -31.40
N ARG A 526 9.68 14.19 -30.18
CA ARG A 526 8.32 13.87 -29.74
C ARG A 526 7.50 15.10 -29.32
N ASN A 527 8.12 16.13 -28.76
CA ASN A 527 7.42 17.28 -28.15
C ASN A 527 7.69 18.62 -28.86
N GLY A 528 8.48 18.66 -29.94
CA GLY A 528 9.00 19.90 -30.55
C GLY A 528 7.94 20.95 -30.86
N ASN A 529 6.83 20.57 -31.49
CA ASN A 529 5.73 21.50 -31.81
C ASN A 529 5.12 22.13 -30.55
N THR A 530 4.89 21.33 -29.50
CA THR A 530 4.36 21.81 -28.21
C THR A 530 5.35 22.74 -27.51
N ILE A 531 6.64 22.42 -27.56
CA ILE A 531 7.71 23.26 -26.98
C ILE A 531 7.79 24.60 -27.71
N LEU A 532 7.73 24.60 -29.04
CA LEU A 532 7.76 25.82 -29.84
C LEU A 532 6.56 26.73 -29.52
N GLN A 533 5.34 26.17 -29.56
CA GLN A 533 4.11 26.90 -29.19
C GLN A 533 4.17 27.49 -27.77
N GLN A 534 4.77 26.76 -26.82
CA GLN A 534 4.94 27.22 -25.44
C GLN A 534 5.92 28.40 -25.33
N VAL A 535 7.03 28.36 -26.09
CA VAL A 535 8.02 29.45 -26.12
C VAL A 535 7.48 30.68 -26.86
N GLU A 536 6.75 30.50 -27.97
CA GLU A 536 6.04 31.57 -28.69
C GLU A 536 4.95 32.24 -27.84
N ARG A 537 4.28 31.46 -26.97
CA ARG A 537 3.36 32.01 -25.97
C ARG A 537 4.12 32.80 -24.92
N TRP A 538 5.18 32.26 -24.32
CA TRP A 538 5.97 32.98 -23.32
C TRP A 538 6.56 34.29 -23.86
N ALA A 539 6.95 34.34 -25.13
CA ALA A 539 7.44 35.56 -25.77
C ALA A 539 6.35 36.65 -25.83
N ARG A 540 5.11 36.28 -26.19
CA ARG A 540 3.95 37.20 -26.19
C ARG A 540 3.54 37.62 -24.78
N ASP A 541 3.40 36.66 -23.86
CA ASP A 541 3.09 36.90 -22.44
C ASP A 541 4.14 37.78 -21.71
N SER A 542 5.25 38.13 -22.35
CA SER A 542 6.33 38.99 -21.83
C SER A 542 6.43 40.36 -22.52
N GLN A 543 5.53 40.66 -23.46
CA GLN A 543 5.40 41.97 -24.13
C GLN A 543 4.24 42.81 -23.58
N ASP A 544 3.32 42.17 -22.85
CA ASP A 544 2.23 42.78 -22.06
C ASP A 544 2.66 43.02 -20.59
#